data_AF-A0A534BVA7-F1
#
_entry.id   AF-A0A534BVA7-F1
#
_cell.length_a   1.000
_cell.length_b   1.000
_cell.length_c   1.000
_cell.angle_alpha   90.00
_cell.angle_beta   90.00
_cell.angle_gamma   90.00
#
_symmetry.space_group_name_H-M   'P 1'
#
loop_
_entity.id
_entity.type
_entity.pdbx_description
1 polymer ?
#
loop_
_entity_poly.entity_id
_entity_poly.type
_entity_poly.pdbx_seq_one_letter_code
_entity_poly.pdbx_strand_id
1 'polypeptide(L)'
;MHLQPYLFFKGDCEAAFKFYERCLGGKIEALLTHAGTPAEKQVPAEWRNKIMHARLVVGDAVLMGSDVPPEHHKTPQGFSVTIHVTDPSEAERVFRALADNGKTANQ
;
A
#
# COMPACT_ATOMS: atom_id res chain seq x y z
N MET A 1 18.11 -12.56 -2.33
CA MET A 1 17.10 -12.09 -3.30
C MET A 1 15.82 -11.85 -2.53
N HIS A 2 15.18 -10.68 -2.65
CA HIS A 2 13.94 -10.34 -1.95
C HIS A 2 12.85 -10.05 -2.98
N LEU A 3 11.65 -10.61 -2.79
CA LEU A 3 10.46 -10.29 -3.56
C LEU A 3 9.56 -9.40 -2.71
N GLN A 4 9.13 -8.28 -3.26
CA GLN A 4 8.39 -7.26 -2.52
C GLN A 4 7.11 -6.94 -3.33
N PRO A 5 5.91 -7.20 -2.78
CA PRO A 5 4.67 -6.91 -3.49
C PRO A 5 4.55 -5.43 -3.83
N TYR A 6 4.05 -5.14 -5.04
CA TYR A 6 3.75 -3.78 -5.49
C TYR A 6 2.26 -3.66 -5.77
N LEU A 7 1.57 -2.81 -5.01
CA LEU A 7 0.12 -2.64 -5.07
C LEU A 7 -0.26 -1.40 -5.87
N PHE A 8 -1.29 -1.50 -6.69
CA PHE A 8 -1.83 -0.38 -7.46
C PHE A 8 -3.17 0.09 -6.89
N PHE A 9 -3.30 1.41 -6.77
CA PHE A 9 -4.44 2.08 -6.13
C PHE A 9 -5.13 3.03 -7.10
N LYS A 10 -6.40 3.34 -6.82
CA LYS A 10 -7.22 4.25 -7.63
C LYS A 10 -7.26 5.64 -7.01
N GLY A 11 -6.07 6.19 -6.74
CA GLY A 11 -5.93 7.54 -6.19
C GLY A 11 -5.97 7.63 -4.66
N ASP A 12 -6.00 6.49 -3.98
CA ASP A 12 -6.08 6.32 -2.53
C ASP A 12 -4.82 5.65 -1.92
N CYS A 13 -3.71 5.56 -2.67
CA CYS A 13 -2.46 4.93 -2.20
C CYS A 13 -1.94 5.52 -0.89
N GLU A 14 -1.92 6.84 -0.75
CA GLU A 14 -1.47 7.50 0.48
C GLU A 14 -2.30 7.11 1.70
N ALA A 15 -3.62 7.11 1.56
CA ALA A 15 -4.53 6.74 2.64
C ALA A 15 -4.34 5.27 3.02
N ALA A 16 -4.22 4.38 2.02
CA ALA A 16 -3.97 2.95 2.22
C ALA A 16 -2.63 2.71 2.93
N PHE A 17 -1.54 3.35 2.50
CA PHE A 17 -0.22 3.16 3.11
C PHE A 17 -0.14 3.70 4.53
N LYS A 18 -0.75 4.86 4.82
CA LYS A 18 -0.87 5.36 6.20
C LYS A 18 -1.70 4.42 7.07
N PHE A 19 -2.72 3.78 6.52
CA PHE A 19 -3.48 2.76 7.23
C PHE A 19 -2.63 1.51 7.50
N TYR A 20 -1.92 1.00 6.51
CA TYR A 20 -1.03 -0.16 6.68
C TYR A 20 0.11 0.12 7.66
N GLU A 21 0.71 1.30 7.66
CA GLU A 21 1.72 1.69 8.64
C GLU A 21 1.20 1.55 10.07
N ARG A 22 -0.01 2.06 10.35
CA ARG A 22 -0.66 1.93 11.66
C ARG A 22 -1.00 0.50 12.02
N CYS A 23 -1.58 -0.26 11.09
CA CYS A 23 -2.02 -1.63 11.36
C CYS A 23 -0.83 -2.59 11.58
N LEU A 24 0.20 -2.44 10.75
CA LEU A 24 1.36 -3.35 10.72
C LEU A 24 2.50 -2.91 11.65
N GLY A 25 2.44 -1.70 12.22
CA GLY A 25 3.50 -1.19 13.09
C GLY A 25 4.82 -0.92 12.35
N GLY A 26 4.73 -0.56 11.07
CA GLY A 26 5.88 -0.30 10.20
C GLY A 26 6.28 1.17 10.14
N LYS A 27 7.14 1.48 9.17
CA LYS A 27 7.56 2.84 8.82
C LYS A 27 7.50 3.06 7.32
N ILE A 28 6.80 4.10 6.91
CA ILE A 28 6.84 4.59 5.52
C ILE A 28 8.20 5.28 5.31
N GLU A 29 9.03 4.69 4.45
CA GLU A 29 10.33 5.25 4.06
C GLU A 29 10.24 6.16 2.83
N ALA A 30 9.23 5.92 1.98
CA ALA A 30 8.95 6.77 0.83
C ALA A 30 7.44 6.91 0.64
N LEU A 31 7.01 8.14 0.37
CA LEU A 31 5.66 8.48 -0.05
C LEU A 31 5.78 9.65 -1.04
N LEU A 32 6.23 9.32 -2.24
CA LEU A 32 6.61 10.28 -3.27
C LEU A 32 5.41 10.54 -4.18
N THR A 33 5.04 11.82 -4.30
CA THR A 33 4.11 12.27 -5.34
C THR A 33 4.86 12.45 -6.66
N HIS A 34 4.14 12.72 -7.74
CA HIS A 34 4.77 13.10 -9.01
C HIS A 34 5.38 14.50 -8.93
N ALA A 35 4.77 15.41 -8.15
CA ALA A 35 5.25 16.77 -7.94
C ALA A 35 6.68 16.79 -7.37
N GLY A 36 7.53 17.68 -7.91
CA GLY A 36 8.93 17.79 -7.49
C GLY A 36 9.85 16.69 -8.05
N THR A 37 9.33 15.79 -8.90
CA THR A 37 10.13 14.78 -9.60
C THR A 37 10.24 15.10 -11.09
N PRO A 38 11.20 14.50 -11.84
CA PRO A 38 11.22 14.61 -13.30
C PRO A 38 9.93 14.17 -13.99
N ALA A 39 9.16 13.27 -13.36
CA ALA A 39 7.89 12.77 -13.88
C ALA A 39 6.74 13.78 -13.78
N GLU A 40 6.86 14.87 -13.01
CA GLU A 40 5.82 15.91 -12.89
C GLU A 40 5.40 16.45 -14.27
N LYS A 41 6.38 16.62 -15.17
CA LYS A 41 6.16 17.15 -16.52
C LYS A 41 5.51 16.13 -17.48
N GLN A 42 5.42 14.87 -17.07
CA GLN A 42 4.91 13.76 -17.87
C GLN A 42 3.47 13.39 -17.50
N VAL A 43 2.90 14.04 -16.47
CA VAL A 43 1.53 13.79 -16.01
C VAL A 43 0.67 15.04 -16.07
N PRO A 44 -0.66 14.91 -16.24
CA PRO A 44 -1.60 16.02 -16.10
C PRO A 44 -1.50 16.71 -14.73
N ALA A 45 -1.97 17.96 -14.63
CA ALA A 45 -1.82 18.76 -13.41
C ALA A 45 -2.53 18.10 -12.20
N GLU A 46 -3.68 17.49 -12.43
CA GLU A 46 -4.47 16.75 -11.46
C GLU A 46 -3.77 15.48 -10.93
N TRP A 47 -2.75 15.00 -11.63
CA TRP A 47 -1.95 13.84 -11.26
C TRP A 47 -0.71 14.16 -10.43
N ARG A 48 -0.33 15.43 -10.33
CA ARG A 48 0.92 15.84 -9.65
C ARG A 48 0.96 15.43 -8.18
N ASN A 49 -0.18 15.47 -7.50
CA ASN A 49 -0.30 15.08 -6.09
C ASN A 49 -0.59 13.58 -5.88
N LYS A 50 -0.73 12.79 -6.96
CA LYS A 50 -0.91 11.33 -6.84
C LYS A 50 0.41 10.66 -6.52
N ILE A 51 0.33 9.58 -5.75
CA ILE A 51 1.50 8.83 -5.29
C ILE A 51 2.12 8.12 -6.48
N MET A 52 3.33 8.53 -6.83
CA MET A 52 4.17 7.88 -7.83
C MET A 52 4.84 6.63 -7.25
N HIS A 53 5.28 6.70 -5.99
CA HIS A 53 5.89 5.56 -5.31
C HIS A 53 5.75 5.65 -3.79
N ALA A 54 5.23 4.59 -3.19
CA ALA A 54 5.19 4.37 -1.76
C ALA A 54 6.04 3.14 -1.37
N ARG A 55 6.69 3.22 -0.22
CA ARG A 55 7.51 2.16 0.37
C ARG A 55 7.26 2.11 1.87
N LEU A 56 6.67 1.01 2.34
CA LEU A 56 6.45 0.70 3.74
C LEU A 56 7.37 -0.45 4.15
N VAL A 57 8.15 -0.24 5.20
CA VAL A 57 9.00 -1.27 5.82
C VAL A 57 8.35 -1.74 7.11
N VAL A 58 8.23 -3.06 7.27
CA VAL A 58 7.69 -3.72 8.48
C VAL A 58 8.66 -4.82 8.87
N GLY A 59 9.51 -4.57 9.87
CA GLY A 59 10.61 -5.48 10.19
C GLY A 59 11.56 -5.65 9.00
N ASP A 60 11.69 -6.87 8.49
CA ASP A 60 12.47 -7.23 7.29
C ASP A 60 11.64 -7.27 6.00
N ALA A 61 10.32 -7.12 6.10
CA ALA A 61 9.39 -7.11 4.98
C ALA A 61 9.22 -5.70 4.39
N VAL A 62 8.90 -5.65 3.10
CA VAL A 62 8.60 -4.41 2.38
C VAL A 62 7.35 -4.57 1.55
N LEU A 63 6.46 -3.58 1.66
CA LEU A 63 5.30 -3.39 0.79
C LEU A 63 5.50 -2.11 -0.02
N MET A 64 5.24 -2.16 -1.31
CA MET A 64 5.35 -1.00 -2.21
C MET A 64 4.04 -0.74 -2.93
N GLY A 65 3.86 0.47 -3.46
CA GLY A 65 2.68 0.79 -4.24
C GLY A 65 2.69 2.15 -4.91
N SER A 66 1.67 2.40 -5.73
CA SER A 66 1.42 3.71 -6.34
C SER A 66 -0.04 3.86 -6.73
N ASP A 67 -0.43 5.10 -7.00
CA ASP A 67 -1.66 5.38 -7.73
C ASP A 67 -1.48 5.08 -9.23
N VAL A 68 -2.52 4.59 -9.89
CA VAL A 68 -2.57 4.40 -11.34
C VAL A 68 -3.78 5.09 -11.96
N PRO A 69 -3.67 5.58 -13.20
CA PRO A 69 -4.80 6.19 -13.89
C PRO A 69 -6.04 5.29 -13.90
N PRO A 70 -7.28 5.84 -13.77
CA PRO A 70 -8.50 5.04 -13.70
C PRO A 70 -8.65 4.05 -14.87
N GLU A 71 -8.16 4.39 -16.05
CA GLU A 71 -8.13 3.57 -17.26
C GLU A 71 -7.17 2.37 -17.17
N HIS A 72 -6.18 2.44 -16.29
CA HIS A 72 -5.21 1.38 -16.03
C HIS A 72 -5.53 0.59 -14.75
N HIS A 73 -6.39 1.13 -13.90
CA HIS A 73 -6.82 0.45 -12.68
C HIS A 73 -7.73 -0.74 -12.98
N LYS A 74 -7.39 -1.90 -12.42
CA LYS A 74 -8.28 -3.07 -12.35
C LYS A 74 -8.47 -3.40 -10.89
N THR A 75 -9.70 -3.78 -10.51
CA THR A 75 -9.95 -4.32 -9.16
C THR A 75 -8.95 -5.45 -8.89
N PRO A 76 -8.18 -5.37 -7.79
CA PRO A 76 -7.29 -6.44 -7.37
C PRO A 76 -8.00 -7.80 -7.38
N GLN A 77 -7.44 -8.76 -8.12
CA GLN A 77 -7.97 -10.12 -8.22
C GLN A 77 -6.85 -11.13 -8.39
N GLY A 78 -7.03 -12.34 -7.85
CA GLY A 78 -6.10 -13.46 -8.06
C GLY A 78 -4.78 -13.36 -7.29
N PHE A 79 -4.68 -12.51 -6.26
CA PHE A 79 -3.51 -12.45 -5.39
C PHE A 79 -3.89 -12.16 -3.93
N SER A 80 -2.97 -12.47 -3.03
CA SER A 80 -2.98 -12.07 -1.62
C SER A 80 -1.59 -11.64 -1.21
N VAL A 81 -1.50 -10.76 -0.20
CA VAL A 81 -0.25 -10.49 0.51
C VAL A 81 -0.34 -11.25 1.84
N THR A 82 0.52 -12.25 2.00
CA THR A 82 0.53 -13.08 3.20
C THR A 82 1.43 -12.46 4.26
N ILE A 83 0.89 -12.28 5.47
CA ILE A 83 1.63 -11.79 6.62
C ILE A 83 1.92 -12.99 7.53
N HIS A 84 3.20 -13.29 7.72
CA HIS A 84 3.64 -14.33 8.64
C HIS A 84 4.02 -13.68 9.98
N VAL A 85 3.35 -14.12 11.04
CA VAL A 85 3.60 -13.68 12.42
C VAL A 85 3.71 -14.93 13.30
N THR A 86 4.70 -14.93 14.19
CA THR A 86 4.98 -16.08 15.07
C THR A 86 4.21 -16.03 16.38
N ASP A 87 3.81 -14.82 16.80
CA ASP A 87 3.00 -14.61 18.00
C ASP A 87 1.50 -14.55 17.62
N PRO A 88 0.66 -15.46 18.15
CA PRO A 88 -0.78 -15.42 17.95
C PRO A 88 -1.43 -14.11 18.41
N SER A 89 -0.89 -13.46 19.44
CA SER A 89 -1.46 -12.20 19.95
C SER A 89 -1.29 -11.06 18.93
N GLU A 90 -0.13 -11.02 18.27
CA GLU A 90 0.16 -10.08 17.19
C GLU A 90 -0.66 -10.38 15.93
N ALA A 91 -0.89 -11.67 15.62
CA ALA A 91 -1.77 -12.09 14.53
C ALA A 91 -3.19 -11.54 14.70
N GLU A 92 -3.76 -11.70 15.90
CA GLU A 92 -5.08 -11.18 16.23
C GLU A 92 -5.13 -9.65 16.16
N ARG A 93 -4.08 -8.96 16.67
CA ARG A 93 -3.97 -7.50 16.61
C ARG A 93 -3.98 -6.99 15.17
N VAL A 94 -3.12 -7.55 14.32
CA VAL A 94 -3.00 -7.17 12.90
C VAL A 94 -4.29 -7.49 12.15
N PHE A 95 -4.87 -8.68 12.38
CA PHE A 95 -6.11 -9.09 11.73
C PHE A 95 -7.26 -8.14 12.06
N ARG A 96 -7.49 -7.85 13.35
CA ARG A 96 -8.55 -6.91 13.76
C ARG A 96 -8.34 -5.51 13.17
N ALA A 97 -7.10 -5.02 13.18
CA ALA A 97 -6.79 -3.71 12.64
C ALA A 97 -7.04 -3.62 11.12
N LEU A 98 -6.70 -4.66 10.35
CA LEU A 98 -6.96 -4.71 8.91
C LEU A 98 -8.43 -5.01 8.57
N ALA A 99 -9.15 -5.73 9.43
CA ALA A 99 -10.55 -6.06 9.25
C ALA A 99 -11.49 -4.89 9.57
N ASP A 100 -11.03 -3.90 10.36
CA ASP A 100 -11.81 -2.70 10.64
C ASP A 100 -12.13 -1.94 9.33
N ASN A 101 -13.43 -1.84 9.02
CA ASN A 101 -13.96 -1.36 7.74
C ASN A 101 -13.52 -2.14 6.49
N GLY A 102 -12.95 -3.34 6.66
CA GLY A 102 -12.58 -4.27 5.61
C GLY A 102 -13.67 -5.32 5.31
N LYS A 103 -13.34 -6.27 4.43
CA LYS A 103 -14.14 -7.49 4.22
C LYS A 103 -13.30 -8.70 4.59
N THR A 104 -13.82 -9.53 5.49
CA THR A 104 -13.20 -10.80 5.85
C THR A 104 -13.64 -11.89 4.87
N ALA A 105 -12.75 -12.80 4.50
CA ALA A 105 -13.07 -13.91 3.60
C ALA A 105 -14.08 -14.94 4.19
N ASN A 106 -14.40 -14.82 5.48
CA ASN A 106 -15.38 -15.64 6.18
C ASN A 106 -16.57 -14.78 6.61
N GLN A 107 -17.39 -14.34 5.66
CA GLN A 107 -18.80 -13.96 5.83
C GLN A 107 -19.46 -13.73 4.47
#